data_AF-A0A5E3WY38-F1
#
_entry.id   AF-A0A5E3WY38-F1
#
_cell.length_a   1.000
_cell.length_b   1.000
_cell.length_c   1.000
_cell.angle_alpha   90.00
_cell.angle_beta   90.00
_cell.angle_gamma   90.00
#
_symmetry.space_group_name_H-M   'P 1'
#
loop_
_entity.id
_entity.type
_entity.pdbx_description
1 polymer ?
#
loop_
_entity_poly.entity_id
_entity_poly.type
_entity_poly.pdbx_seq_one_letter_code
_entity_poly.pdbx_strand_id
1 'polypeptide(L)'
;MFGSPYRQAAPVMAERAPGKITLYFHKRQTPPTLPYELHNHVSPDTWASRVPQILRLTARYQQPLLEAVWILLFFVAAIAVPMALRSTIYGNLRTSIYTAHFISLGIFLAIALVFWAPLIAWKMLGQQYANVLARRWAAEDTRLSGSRYNGYVPLWSIRLPGVLSSQTIVTINVPQLGPPTSPYDAQAYLPNWVGPAQNQGSPFEDRYATDLKRPSSLDALPLYDGRNAPLNLDEKAPGYYNGGHQV
;
A
#
# COMPACT_ATOMS: atom_id res chain seq x y z
N MET A 1 18.42 14.30 18.76
CA MET A 1 17.71 13.09 19.24
C MET A 1 16.21 13.33 19.12
N PHE A 2 15.56 12.86 18.06
CA PHE A 2 14.09 12.72 18.01
C PHE A 2 13.77 11.50 17.15
N GLY A 3 13.94 10.32 17.75
CA GLY A 3 13.41 9.08 17.22
C GLY A 3 11.92 9.05 17.56
N SER A 4 11.08 9.48 16.63
CA SER A 4 9.64 9.27 16.76
C SER A 4 9.38 7.77 16.86
N PRO A 5 8.62 7.30 17.87
CA PRO A 5 8.32 5.88 18.03
C PRO A 5 7.70 5.35 16.75
N TYR A 6 8.14 4.16 16.34
CA TYR A 6 7.79 3.48 15.11
C TYR A 6 6.27 3.31 14.99
N ARG A 7 5.59 4.30 14.40
CA ARG A 7 4.27 4.06 13.79
C ARG A 7 4.51 3.03 12.70
N GLN A 8 4.15 1.77 12.98
CA GLN A 8 3.82 0.83 11.93
C GLN A 8 2.91 1.60 10.96
N ALA A 9 3.34 1.72 9.71
CA ALA A 9 2.49 2.29 8.68
C ALA A 9 1.18 1.51 8.74
N ALA A 10 0.05 2.23 8.77
CA ALA A 10 -1.26 1.61 8.83
C ALA A 10 -1.36 0.47 7.80
N PRO A 11 -2.14 -0.60 8.09
CA PRO A 11 -2.37 -1.65 7.11
C PRO A 11 -2.78 -1.03 5.77
N VAL A 12 -2.27 -1.58 4.67
CA VAL A 12 -2.52 -1.02 3.33
C VAL A 12 -4.03 -0.90 3.12
N MET A 13 -4.52 0.33 3.13
CA MET A 13 -5.92 0.62 2.86
C MET A 13 -6.12 0.47 1.36
N ALA A 14 -6.73 -0.66 0.96
CA ALA A 14 -7.24 -0.81 -0.38
C ALA A 14 -8.49 0.08 -0.50
N GLU A 15 -8.40 1.14 -1.30
CA GLU A 15 -9.55 1.96 -1.64
C GLU A 15 -10.17 1.43 -2.93
N ARG A 16 -11.42 0.96 -2.83
CA ARG A 16 -12.18 0.46 -3.97
C ARG A 16 -12.90 1.59 -4.68
N ALA A 17 -12.75 1.64 -5.99
CA ALA A 17 -13.62 2.39 -6.88
C ALA A 17 -14.15 1.48 -8.01
N PRO A 18 -15.24 1.85 -8.69
CA PRO A 18 -15.80 1.01 -9.74
C PRO A 18 -14.76 0.67 -10.83
N GLY A 19 -14.38 -0.60 -10.92
CA GLY A 19 -13.40 -1.11 -11.90
C GLY A 19 -11.92 -0.83 -11.57
N LYS A 20 -11.60 -0.35 -10.35
CA LYS A 20 -10.21 -0.14 -9.92
C LYS A 20 -10.03 -0.31 -8.41
N ILE A 21 -8.92 -0.91 -8.01
CA ILE A 21 -8.47 -1.00 -6.62
C ILE A 21 -7.21 -0.15 -6.50
N THR A 22 -7.22 0.78 -5.55
CA THR A 22 -6.09 1.67 -5.29
C THR A 22 -5.44 1.28 -3.97
N LEU A 23 -4.11 1.13 -4.01
CA LEU A 23 -3.29 0.70 -2.89
C LEU A 23 -2.24 1.77 -2.61
N TYR A 24 -2.10 2.10 -1.33
CA TYR A 24 -1.13 3.09 -0.88
C TYR A 24 0.09 2.39 -0.29
N PHE A 25 1.27 2.77 -0.80
CA PHE A 25 2.55 2.21 -0.37
C PHE A 25 3.46 3.28 0.23
N HIS A 26 4.09 2.94 1.34
CA HIS A 26 5.06 3.75 2.07
C HIS A 26 6.46 3.10 2.05
N LYS A 27 7.50 3.94 2.10
CA LYS A 27 8.91 3.52 2.06
C LYS A 27 9.33 2.44 3.07
N ARG A 28 8.72 2.40 4.27
CA ARG A 28 9.13 1.49 5.37
C ARG A 28 8.03 0.50 5.77
N GLN A 29 7.06 0.26 4.90
CA GLN A 29 6.04 -0.75 5.19
C GLN A 29 6.55 -2.16 4.86
N THR A 30 6.11 -3.13 5.65
CA THR A 30 6.24 -4.55 5.32
C THR A 30 5.40 -4.86 4.08
N PRO A 31 5.79 -5.84 3.24
CA PRO A 31 4.95 -6.31 2.14
C PRO A 31 3.53 -6.62 2.63
N PRO A 32 2.49 -5.93 2.15
CA PRO A 32 1.12 -6.27 2.48
C PRO A 32 0.77 -7.67 1.97
N THR A 33 -0.12 -8.35 2.69
CA THR A 33 -0.80 -9.55 2.20
C THR A 33 -1.68 -9.20 0.99
N LEU A 34 -1.94 -10.19 0.13
CA LEU A 34 -2.81 -10.00 -1.04
C LEU A 34 -4.21 -9.59 -0.54
N PRO A 35 -4.78 -8.46 -0.97
CA PRO A 35 -6.14 -8.08 -0.63
C PRO A 35 -7.14 -9.13 -1.12
N TYR A 36 -8.18 -9.39 -0.33
CA TYR A 36 -9.20 -10.39 -0.66
C TYR A 36 -9.79 -10.19 -2.08
N GLU A 37 -10.09 -8.94 -2.41
CA GLU A 37 -10.66 -8.54 -3.71
C GLU A 37 -9.80 -8.89 -4.93
N LEU A 38 -8.49 -9.04 -4.75
CA LEU A 38 -7.56 -9.35 -5.84
C LEU A 38 -7.29 -10.85 -5.98
N HIS A 39 -7.76 -11.71 -5.06
CA HIS A 39 -7.46 -13.14 -5.09
C HIS A 39 -7.91 -13.84 -6.37
N ASN A 40 -9.03 -13.38 -6.95
CA ASN A 40 -9.57 -13.95 -8.19
C ASN A 40 -8.91 -13.37 -9.46
N HIS A 41 -8.05 -12.36 -9.33
CA HIS A 41 -7.49 -11.61 -10.46
C HIS A 41 -5.95 -11.66 -10.52
N VAL A 42 -5.30 -11.83 -9.37
CA VAL A 42 -3.84 -11.83 -9.23
C VAL A 42 -3.45 -13.04 -8.39
N SER A 43 -2.56 -13.89 -8.91
CA SER A 43 -2.06 -15.02 -8.12
C SER A 43 -1.20 -14.55 -6.93
N PRO A 44 -1.20 -15.29 -5.80
CA PRO A 44 -0.36 -14.98 -4.65
C PRO A 44 1.13 -14.85 -4.99
N ASP A 45 1.64 -15.69 -5.90
CA ASP A 45 3.04 -15.64 -6.34
C ASP A 45 3.36 -14.38 -7.15
N THR A 46 2.42 -13.95 -8.00
CA THR A 46 2.55 -12.72 -8.78
C THR A 46 2.57 -11.51 -7.86
N TRP A 47 1.73 -11.51 -6.83
CA TRP A 47 1.72 -10.48 -5.80
C TRP A 47 3.03 -10.44 -5.01
N ALA A 48 3.47 -11.60 -4.50
CA ALA A 48 4.68 -11.74 -3.71
C ALA A 48 5.95 -11.31 -4.48
N SER A 49 5.97 -11.48 -5.80
CA SER A 49 7.09 -11.04 -6.63
C SER A 49 7.06 -9.54 -6.98
N ARG A 50 5.88 -8.94 -7.18
CA ARG A 50 5.73 -7.53 -7.61
C ARG A 50 5.80 -6.54 -6.45
N VAL A 51 5.15 -6.84 -5.33
CA VAL A 51 5.10 -5.93 -4.17
C VAL A 51 6.48 -5.51 -3.66
N PRO A 52 7.47 -6.40 -3.49
CA PRO A 52 8.81 -5.99 -3.07
C PRO A 52 9.50 -5.07 -4.08
N GLN A 53 9.22 -5.22 -5.38
CA GLN A 53 9.78 -4.35 -6.42
C GLN A 53 9.19 -2.94 -6.33
N ILE A 54 7.88 -2.84 -6.09
CA ILE A 54 7.20 -1.56 -5.84
C ILE A 54 7.79 -0.90 -4.60
N LEU A 55 7.92 -1.63 -3.49
CA LEU A 55 8.49 -1.12 -2.25
C LEU A 55 9.93 -0.61 -2.43
N ARG A 56 10.77 -1.32 -3.19
CA ARG A 56 12.13 -0.88 -3.51
C ARG A 56 12.13 0.43 -4.31
N LEU A 57 11.25 0.57 -5.30
CA LEU A 57 11.10 1.80 -6.06
C LEU A 57 10.61 2.94 -5.16
N THR A 58 9.56 2.71 -4.38
CA THR A 58 9.04 3.66 -3.39
C THR A 58 10.15 4.11 -2.45
N ALA A 59 10.92 3.18 -1.88
CA ALA A 59 11.98 3.50 -0.95
C ALA A 59 13.12 4.32 -1.56
N ARG A 60 13.43 4.11 -2.84
CA ARG A 60 14.47 4.84 -3.58
C ARG A 60 14.06 6.28 -3.87
N TYR A 61 12.82 6.49 -4.32
CA TYR A 61 12.34 7.80 -4.81
C TYR A 61 11.56 8.63 -3.77
N GLN A 62 11.25 8.05 -2.61
CA GLN A 62 10.65 8.75 -1.47
C GLN A 62 11.73 9.19 -0.48
N GLN A 63 12.32 10.36 -0.71
CA GLN A 63 13.36 10.95 0.15
C GLN A 63 12.97 12.35 0.61
N PRO A 64 11.89 12.50 1.41
CA PRO A 64 11.34 13.82 1.77
C PRO A 64 12.35 14.69 2.52
N LEU A 65 13.24 14.10 3.32
CA LEU A 65 14.30 14.84 4.02
C LEU A 65 15.35 15.40 3.06
N LEU A 66 15.76 14.61 2.06
CA LEU A 66 16.73 15.08 1.06
C LEU A 66 16.10 16.21 0.24
N GLU A 67 14.85 16.04 -0.18
CA GLU A 67 14.09 17.06 -0.91
C GLU A 67 13.96 18.35 -0.07
N ALA A 68 13.63 18.23 1.22
CA ALA A 68 13.53 19.38 2.12
C ALA A 68 14.86 20.11 2.30
N VAL A 69 15.96 19.38 2.51
CA VAL A 69 17.31 19.98 2.61
C VAL A 69 17.69 20.67 1.31
N TRP A 70 17.40 20.06 0.16
CA TRP A 70 17.70 20.64 -1.15
C TRP A 70 16.90 21.93 -1.42
N ILE A 71 15.60 21.93 -1.08
CA ILE A 71 14.74 23.11 -1.18
C ILE A 71 15.22 24.21 -0.21
N LEU A 72 15.66 23.85 1.00
CA LEU A 72 16.22 24.81 1.95
C LEU A 72 17.50 25.46 1.40
N LEU A 73 18.40 24.68 0.79
CA LEU A 73 19.59 25.22 0.13
C LEU A 73 19.23 26.19 -1.01
N PHE A 74 18.17 25.90 -1.78
CA PHE A 74 17.64 26.82 -2.78
C PHE A 74 17.24 28.17 -2.16
N PHE A 75 16.47 28.16 -1.06
CA PHE A 75 16.07 29.41 -0.39
C PHE A 75 17.27 30.22 0.12
N VAL A 76 18.26 29.54 0.71
CA VAL A 76 19.50 30.19 1.17
C VAL A 76 20.25 30.81 0.00
N ALA A 77 20.41 30.08 -1.11
CA ALA A 77 21.09 30.58 -2.31
C ALA A 77 20.33 31.75 -2.96
N ALA A 78 19.01 31.69 -3.00
CA ALA A 78 18.15 32.74 -3.56
C ALA A 78 18.25 34.08 -2.81
N ILE A 79 18.67 34.07 -1.54
CA ILE A 79 18.90 35.29 -0.74
C ILE A 79 20.39 35.68 -0.77
N ALA A 80 21.28 34.74 -0.50
CA ALA A 80 22.71 35.00 -0.36
C ALA A 80 23.35 35.50 -1.66
N VAL A 81 22.97 34.92 -2.81
CA VAL A 81 23.57 35.26 -4.11
C VAL A 81 23.21 36.69 -4.55
N PRO A 82 21.94 37.11 -4.56
CA PRO A 82 21.60 38.50 -4.88
C PRO A 82 22.20 39.52 -3.90
N MET A 83 22.28 39.19 -2.60
CA MET A 83 22.93 40.08 -1.62
C MET A 83 24.42 40.27 -1.92
N ALA A 84 25.13 39.19 -2.25
CA ALA A 84 26.54 39.24 -2.61
C ALA A 84 26.79 40.02 -3.91
N LEU A 85 25.90 39.88 -4.90
CA LEU A 85 26.01 40.54 -6.20
C LEU A 85 25.44 41.97 -6.22
N ARG A 86 24.84 42.44 -5.12
CA ARG A 86 24.23 43.77 -5.07
C ARG A 86 25.23 44.88 -5.36
N SER A 87 26.41 44.83 -4.74
CA SER A 87 27.44 45.87 -4.91
C SER A 87 27.99 45.93 -6.33
N THR A 88 28.15 44.77 -6.98
CA THR A 88 28.64 44.70 -8.36
C THR A 88 27.60 45.19 -9.36
N ILE A 89 26.33 44.81 -9.19
CA ILE A 89 25.23 45.22 -10.08
C ILE A 89 24.98 46.72 -10.00
N TYR A 90 24.87 47.29 -8.80
CA TYR A 90 24.48 48.69 -8.63
C TYR A 90 25.67 49.67 -8.56
N GLY A 91 26.84 49.22 -8.10
CA GLY A 91 28.01 50.09 -7.90
C GLY A 91 28.89 50.22 -9.14
N ASN A 92 29.24 49.11 -9.79
CA ASN A 92 30.30 49.09 -10.80
C ASN A 92 29.80 49.30 -12.23
N LEU A 93 28.54 48.94 -12.51
CA LEU A 93 28.02 48.89 -13.88
C LEU A 93 27.35 50.20 -14.35
N ARG A 94 27.15 51.20 -13.47
CA ARG A 94 26.39 52.45 -13.74
C ARG A 94 25.14 52.20 -14.60
N THR A 95 24.48 51.06 -14.39
CA THR A 95 23.34 50.61 -15.20
C THR A 95 22.06 51.33 -14.79
N SER A 96 21.17 51.52 -15.76
CA SER A 96 19.80 51.95 -15.49
C SER A 96 19.12 51.00 -14.50
N ILE A 97 18.25 51.54 -13.65
CA ILE A 97 17.49 50.80 -12.64
C ILE A 97 16.76 49.61 -13.30
N TYR A 98 16.15 49.80 -14.47
CA TYR A 98 15.44 48.74 -15.18
C TYR A 98 16.36 47.59 -15.60
N THR A 99 17.55 47.90 -16.11
CA THR A 99 18.54 46.90 -16.51
C THR A 99 19.01 46.07 -15.31
N ALA A 100 19.22 46.70 -14.16
CA ALA A 100 19.58 45.99 -12.93
C ALA A 100 18.51 44.99 -12.48
N HIS A 101 17.22 45.35 -12.61
CA HIS A 101 16.12 44.43 -12.31
C HIS A 101 16.10 43.21 -13.24
N PHE A 102 16.31 43.39 -14.55
CA PHE A 102 16.39 42.26 -15.48
C PHE A 102 17.57 41.32 -15.20
N ILE A 103 18.72 41.87 -14.85
CA ILE A 103 19.89 41.07 -14.44
C ILE A 103 19.55 40.25 -13.17
N SER A 104 18.93 40.90 -12.18
CA SER A 104 18.53 40.21 -10.93
C SER A 104 17.51 39.10 -11.18
N LEU A 105 16.56 39.32 -12.10
CA LEU A 105 15.58 38.31 -12.52
C LEU A 105 16.26 37.14 -13.24
N GLY A 106 17.22 37.43 -14.11
CA GLY A 106 18.02 36.39 -14.78
C GLY A 106 18.80 35.53 -13.80
N ILE A 107 19.44 36.15 -12.80
CA ILE A 107 20.16 35.43 -11.73
C ILE A 107 19.19 34.55 -10.92
N PHE A 108 18.03 35.09 -10.55
CA PHE A 108 17.02 34.33 -9.83
C PHE A 108 16.55 33.11 -10.62
N LEU A 109 16.24 33.27 -11.92
CA LEU A 109 15.84 32.16 -12.79
C LEU A 109 16.95 31.13 -12.96
N ALA A 110 18.20 31.57 -13.07
CA ALA A 110 19.35 30.67 -13.16
C ALA A 110 19.50 29.82 -11.89
N ILE A 111 19.40 30.44 -10.71
CA ILE A 111 19.41 29.71 -9.42
C ILE A 111 18.23 28.74 -9.36
N ALA A 112 17.03 29.20 -9.69
CA ALA A 112 15.84 28.35 -9.69
C ALA A 112 16.03 27.12 -10.59
N LEU A 113 16.54 27.30 -11.81
CA LEU A 113 16.80 26.19 -12.74
C LEU A 113 17.82 25.21 -12.17
N VAL A 114 18.94 25.69 -11.62
CA VAL A 114 19.99 24.84 -11.04
C VAL A 114 19.47 23.96 -9.90
N PHE A 115 18.57 24.47 -9.06
CA PHE A 115 18.04 23.71 -7.94
C PHE A 115 16.82 22.85 -8.30
N TRP A 116 15.91 23.34 -9.15
CA TRP A 116 14.70 22.61 -9.51
C TRP A 116 14.90 21.56 -10.59
N ALA A 117 15.76 21.81 -11.58
CA ALA A 117 15.95 20.88 -12.70
C ALA A 117 16.43 19.49 -12.25
N PRO A 118 17.41 19.35 -11.34
CA PRO A 118 17.82 18.03 -10.85
C PRO A 118 16.71 17.28 -10.10
N LEU A 119 15.91 17.99 -9.29
CA LEU A 119 14.79 17.38 -8.56
C LEU A 119 13.72 16.88 -9.52
N ILE A 120 13.33 17.70 -10.49
CA ILE A 120 12.33 17.34 -11.50
C ILE A 120 12.85 16.15 -12.33
N ALA A 121 14.09 16.23 -12.83
CA ALA A 121 14.69 15.17 -13.63
C ALA A 121 14.75 13.85 -12.85
N TRP A 122 15.15 13.87 -11.58
CA TRP A 122 15.17 12.68 -10.74
C TRP A 122 13.75 12.07 -10.61
N LYS A 123 12.74 12.89 -10.31
CA LYS A 123 11.35 12.40 -10.19
C LYS A 123 10.81 11.83 -11.50
N MET A 124 11.12 12.47 -12.64
CA MET A 124 10.75 11.99 -13.96
C MET A 124 11.40 10.65 -14.29
N LEU A 125 12.71 10.51 -14.02
CA LEU A 125 13.42 9.24 -14.23
C LEU A 125 12.80 8.12 -13.40
N GLY A 126 12.47 8.38 -12.13
CA GLY A 126 11.78 7.40 -11.30
C GLY A 126 10.46 6.94 -11.89
N GLN A 127 9.62 7.89 -12.36
CA GLN A 127 8.34 7.56 -12.95
C GLN A 127 8.51 6.78 -14.26
N GLN A 128 9.53 7.09 -15.06
CA GLN A 128 9.86 6.32 -16.27
C GLN A 128 10.20 4.86 -15.93
N TYR A 129 11.02 4.60 -14.90
CA TYR A 129 11.31 3.24 -14.46
C TYR A 129 10.06 2.50 -13.99
N ALA A 130 9.18 3.16 -13.22
CA ALA A 130 7.92 2.58 -12.78
C ALA A 130 7.00 2.23 -13.98
N ASN A 131 6.92 3.11 -14.97
CA ASN A 131 6.14 2.89 -16.19
C ASN A 131 6.69 1.72 -17.02
N VAL A 132 8.02 1.61 -17.16
CA VAL A 132 8.67 0.48 -17.85
C VAL A 132 8.37 -0.83 -17.13
N LEU A 133 8.44 -0.84 -15.80
CA LEU A 133 8.14 -2.02 -15.00
C LEU A 133 6.67 -2.45 -15.16
N ALA A 134 5.73 -1.50 -15.06
CA ALA A 134 4.31 -1.75 -15.27
C ALA A 134 4.01 -2.30 -16.68
N ARG A 135 4.67 -1.76 -17.72
CA ARG A 135 4.55 -2.27 -19.10
C ARG A 135 5.07 -3.70 -19.25
N ARG A 136 6.18 -4.03 -18.59
CA ARG A 136 6.74 -5.41 -18.58
C ARG A 136 5.77 -6.38 -17.93
N TRP A 137 5.16 -6.00 -16.82
CA TRP A 137 4.14 -6.81 -16.16
C TRP A 137 2.89 -6.99 -17.02
N ALA A 138 2.41 -5.92 -17.65
CA ALA A 138 1.28 -6.02 -18.58
C ALA A 138 1.56 -6.97 -19.74
N ALA A 139 2.79 -6.96 -20.29
CA ALA A 139 3.20 -7.87 -21.36
C ALA A 139 3.32 -9.34 -20.89
N GLU A 140 3.67 -9.57 -19.62
CA GLU A 140 3.69 -10.91 -19.03
C GLU A 140 2.28 -11.41 -18.75
N ASP A 141 1.42 -10.54 -18.20
CA ASP A 141 0.03 -10.86 -17.90
C ASP A 141 -0.76 -11.18 -19.17
N THR A 142 -0.53 -10.45 -20.28
CA THR A 142 -1.16 -10.78 -21.57
C THR A 142 -0.73 -12.16 -22.09
N ARG A 143 0.52 -12.58 -21.91
CA ARG A 143 1.00 -13.91 -22.30
C ARG A 143 0.34 -15.03 -21.48
N LEU A 144 0.11 -14.80 -20.19
CA LEU A 144 -0.46 -15.79 -19.27
C LEU A 144 -2.00 -15.81 -19.29
N SER A 145 -2.63 -14.72 -19.73
CA SER A 145 -4.09 -14.53 -19.71
C SER A 145 -4.89 -15.47 -20.62
N GLY A 146 -4.25 -16.12 -21.60
CA GLY A 146 -4.88 -17.07 -22.53
C GLY A 146 -5.45 -18.34 -21.89
N SER A 147 -5.16 -18.64 -20.61
CA SER A 147 -5.57 -19.92 -19.99
C SER A 147 -6.21 -19.85 -18.60
N ARG A 148 -6.07 -18.75 -17.82
CA ARG A 148 -6.48 -18.74 -16.40
C ARG A 148 -7.63 -17.81 -15.98
N TYR A 149 -7.92 -16.73 -16.72
CA TYR A 149 -8.79 -15.65 -16.20
C TYR A 149 -9.87 -15.17 -17.18
N ASN A 150 -10.50 -16.08 -17.93
CA ASN A 150 -11.61 -15.75 -18.85
C ASN A 150 -11.30 -14.55 -19.78
N GLY A 151 -10.05 -14.44 -20.24
CA GLY A 151 -9.56 -13.35 -21.10
C GLY A 151 -9.30 -11.99 -20.41
N TYR A 152 -9.44 -11.90 -19.08
CA TYR A 152 -9.17 -10.68 -18.34
C TYR A 152 -7.67 -10.51 -18.01
N VAL A 153 -7.17 -9.28 -18.17
CA VAL A 153 -5.76 -8.91 -17.93
C VAL A 153 -5.69 -7.78 -16.89
N PRO A 154 -5.07 -8.01 -15.71
CA PRO A 154 -4.87 -6.95 -14.73
C PRO A 154 -3.84 -5.93 -15.23
N LEU A 155 -4.26 -4.67 -15.35
CA LEU A 155 -3.43 -3.53 -15.67
C LEU A 155 -2.95 -2.88 -14.38
N TRP A 156 -1.63 -2.88 -14.21
CA TRP A 156 -0.95 -2.24 -13.10
C TRP A 156 -0.54 -0.83 -13.48
N SER A 157 -0.96 0.16 -12.69
CA SER A 157 -0.50 1.55 -12.82
C SER A 157 0.18 1.96 -11.53
N ILE A 158 1.42 2.43 -11.62
CA ILE A 158 2.21 2.86 -10.47
C ILE A 158 2.45 4.36 -10.59
N ARG A 159 2.07 5.13 -9.59
CA ARG A 159 2.38 6.56 -9.46
C ARG A 159 3.30 6.76 -8.27
N LEU A 160 4.53 7.17 -8.54
CA LEU A 160 5.49 7.50 -7.49
C LEU A 160 5.12 8.82 -6.80
N PRO A 161 5.59 9.04 -5.56
CA PRO A 161 5.36 10.28 -4.85
C PRO A 161 5.96 11.47 -5.60
N GLY A 162 5.16 12.53 -5.71
CA GLY A 162 5.63 13.84 -6.14
C GLY A 162 6.65 14.47 -5.18
N VAL A 163 6.94 15.76 -5.38
CA VAL A 163 7.81 16.53 -4.49
C VAL A 163 7.13 16.64 -3.11
N LEU A 164 7.86 16.32 -2.04
CA LEU A 164 7.40 16.27 -0.64
C LEU A 164 6.27 15.26 -0.34
N SER A 165 5.85 14.45 -1.30
CA SER A 165 4.85 13.41 -1.07
C SER A 165 5.48 12.15 -0.48
N SER A 166 4.71 11.44 0.35
CA SER A 166 5.17 10.29 1.14
C SER A 166 4.49 8.97 0.78
N GLN A 167 3.73 8.94 -0.32
CA GLN A 167 2.93 7.79 -0.70
C GLN A 167 3.10 7.48 -2.19
N THR A 168 3.37 6.20 -2.48
CA THR A 168 3.26 5.64 -3.83
C THR A 168 1.85 5.07 -3.98
N ILE A 169 1.18 5.41 -5.08
CA ILE A 169 -0.17 4.96 -5.36
C ILE A 169 -0.08 3.89 -6.44
N VAL A 170 -0.60 2.71 -6.17
CA VAL A 170 -0.71 1.62 -7.14
C VAL A 170 -2.16 1.38 -7.43
N THR A 171 -2.55 1.46 -8.69
CA THR A 171 -3.91 1.19 -9.14
C THR A 171 -3.89 -0.07 -9.97
N ILE A 172 -4.75 -1.01 -9.62
CA ILE A 172 -4.98 -2.25 -10.36
C ILE A 172 -6.40 -2.16 -10.90
N ASN A 173 -6.58 -2.25 -12.22
CA ASN A 173 -7.93 -2.34 -12.77
C ASN A 173 -8.55 -3.69 -12.34
N VAL A 174 -9.88 -3.79 -12.31
CA VAL A 174 -10.61 -5.02 -11.99
C VAL A 174 -11.86 -5.01 -12.89
N PRO A 175 -12.30 -6.15 -13.47
CA PRO A 175 -13.52 -6.14 -14.28
C PRO A 175 -14.70 -5.70 -13.41
N GLN A 176 -15.55 -4.84 -13.94
CA GLN A 176 -16.78 -4.41 -13.26
C GLN A 176 -17.82 -5.53 -13.32
N LEU A 177 -17.58 -6.67 -12.67
CA LEU A 177 -18.57 -7.74 -12.56
C LEU A 177 -18.60 -8.30 -11.14
N GLY A 178 -19.70 -8.00 -10.46
CA GLY A 178 -20.19 -8.78 -9.33
C GLY A 178 -20.29 -8.02 -8.00
N PRO A 179 -21.31 -8.35 -7.17
CA PRO A 179 -21.38 -7.90 -5.79
C PRO A 179 -20.11 -8.28 -5.01
N PRO A 180 -19.78 -7.60 -3.90
CA PRO A 180 -18.59 -7.89 -3.11
C PRO A 180 -18.50 -9.39 -2.85
N THR A 181 -17.34 -9.97 -3.16
CA THR A 181 -17.04 -11.37 -2.84
C THR A 181 -17.18 -11.53 -1.33
N SER A 182 -18.19 -12.29 -0.91
CA SER A 182 -18.53 -12.71 0.45
C SER A 182 -18.62 -11.63 1.54
N PRO A 183 -19.81 -11.38 2.13
CA PRO A 183 -19.96 -10.56 3.34
C PRO A 183 -19.40 -11.22 4.62
N TYR A 184 -18.87 -12.45 4.53
CA TYR A 184 -18.43 -13.25 5.68
C TYR A 184 -16.90 -13.35 5.82
N ASP A 185 -16.11 -12.72 4.95
CA ASP A 185 -14.65 -12.68 5.12
C ASP A 185 -14.23 -11.49 5.99
N ALA A 186 -13.44 -11.78 7.01
CA ALA A 186 -12.83 -10.83 7.92
C ALA A 186 -12.02 -9.72 7.22
N GLN A 187 -11.53 -9.97 6.00
CA GLN A 187 -10.75 -9.04 5.17
C GLN A 187 -11.51 -8.54 3.93
N ALA A 188 -12.79 -8.90 3.77
CA ALA A 188 -13.61 -8.39 2.66
C ALA A 188 -14.06 -6.95 2.88
N TYR A 189 -14.10 -6.18 1.80
CA TYR A 189 -14.63 -4.82 1.82
C TYR A 189 -16.14 -4.87 2.01
N LEU A 190 -16.58 -4.29 3.13
CA LEU A 190 -17.99 -4.13 3.43
C LEU A 190 -18.55 -2.93 2.63
N PRO A 191 -19.79 -3.02 2.10
CA PRO A 191 -20.44 -1.88 1.47
C PRO A 191 -20.42 -0.65 2.41
N ASN A 192 -20.35 0.56 1.86
CA ASN A 192 -20.25 1.81 2.63
C ASN A 192 -21.37 2.06 3.68
N TRP A 193 -22.50 1.34 3.58
CA TRP A 193 -23.61 1.36 4.53
C TRP A 193 -23.50 0.31 5.64
N VAL A 194 -22.61 -0.66 5.50
CA VAL A 194 -22.18 -1.54 6.58
C VAL A 194 -20.96 -0.86 7.20
N GLY A 195 -20.97 -0.65 8.52
CA GLY A 195 -19.83 -0.07 9.22
C GLY A 195 -18.51 -0.80 8.92
N PRO A 196 -17.35 -0.16 9.18
CA PRO A 196 -16.05 -0.78 8.92
C PRO A 196 -15.96 -2.18 9.55
N ALA A 197 -15.28 -3.10 8.87
CA ALA A 197 -15.10 -4.46 9.39
C ALA A 197 -14.57 -4.41 10.82
N GLN A 198 -15.23 -5.10 11.75
CA GLN A 198 -14.97 -5.08 13.20
C GLN A 198 -13.56 -5.56 13.62
N ASN A 199 -12.67 -5.83 12.67
CA ASN A 199 -11.27 -6.21 12.89
C ASN A 199 -10.34 -5.00 13.11
N GLN A 200 -10.87 -3.79 13.22
CA GLN A 200 -10.15 -2.69 13.88
C GLN A 200 -10.52 -2.68 15.37
N GLY A 201 -9.89 -3.56 16.14
CA GLY A 201 -9.80 -3.48 17.60
C GLY A 201 -11.13 -3.26 18.31
N SER A 202 -12.12 -4.13 18.08
CA SER A 202 -13.30 -4.10 18.93
C SER A 202 -12.92 -4.53 20.36
N PRO A 203 -13.30 -3.78 21.41
CA PRO A 203 -13.04 -4.16 22.81
C PRO A 203 -13.67 -5.50 23.23
N PHE A 204 -14.44 -6.13 22.34
CA PHE A 204 -15.11 -7.40 22.57
C PHE A 204 -14.26 -8.62 22.19
N GLU A 205 -13.23 -8.49 21.34
CA GLU A 205 -12.34 -9.62 21.01
C GLU A 205 -11.36 -9.95 22.14
N ASP A 206 -10.90 -8.95 22.91
CA ASP A 206 -9.97 -9.18 24.04
C ASP A 206 -10.60 -10.01 25.17
N ARG A 207 -11.94 -10.07 25.26
CA ARG A 207 -12.64 -10.84 26.30
C ARG A 207 -12.79 -12.32 25.98
N TYR A 208 -12.62 -12.72 24.73
CA TYR A 208 -12.67 -14.13 24.31
C TYR A 208 -11.31 -14.69 23.90
N ALA A 209 -10.30 -13.82 23.70
CA ALA A 209 -8.94 -14.22 23.34
C ALA A 209 -8.15 -14.86 24.50
N THR A 210 -8.60 -14.71 25.75
CA THR A 210 -7.88 -15.24 26.92
C THR A 210 -8.20 -16.70 27.27
N ASP A 211 -9.25 -17.31 26.72
CA ASP A 211 -9.70 -18.63 27.19
C ASP A 211 -9.92 -19.70 26.11
N LEU A 212 -9.74 -19.39 24.82
CA LEU A 212 -9.87 -20.39 23.76
C LEU A 212 -8.67 -20.36 22.82
N LYS A 213 -7.75 -21.28 23.11
CA LYS A 213 -6.64 -21.71 22.26
C LYS A 213 -7.21 -22.17 20.91
N ARG A 214 -7.27 -21.26 19.94
CA ARG A 214 -7.84 -21.49 18.60
C ARG A 214 -6.95 -22.47 17.82
N PRO A 215 -7.41 -23.68 17.45
CA PRO A 215 -6.61 -24.58 16.63
C PRO A 215 -6.67 -24.13 15.16
N SER A 216 -5.53 -23.70 14.63
CA SER A 216 -5.34 -23.32 13.24
C SER A 216 -4.93 -24.54 12.40
N SER A 217 -5.88 -25.40 12.03
CA SER A 217 -5.72 -26.39 10.95
C SER A 217 -7.05 -27.06 10.65
N LEU A 218 -7.35 -27.30 9.37
CA LEU A 218 -8.50 -28.11 8.93
C LEU A 218 -8.46 -29.58 9.44
N ASP A 219 -7.40 -29.98 10.15
CA ASP A 219 -7.29 -31.25 10.89
C ASP A 219 -7.95 -31.24 12.28
N ALA A 220 -8.55 -30.12 12.71
CA ALA A 220 -9.14 -29.98 14.05
C ALA A 220 -10.64 -30.32 14.13
N LEU A 221 -11.17 -31.08 13.18
CA LEU A 221 -12.47 -31.74 13.38
C LEU A 221 -12.23 -32.93 14.32
N PRO A 222 -12.91 -33.02 15.48
CA PRO A 222 -12.81 -34.21 16.31
C PRO A 222 -13.39 -35.40 15.55
N LEU A 223 -12.52 -36.19 14.91
CA LEU A 223 -12.83 -37.57 14.62
C LEU A 223 -12.99 -38.26 15.98
N TYR A 224 -14.18 -38.80 16.23
CA TYR A 224 -14.47 -39.58 17.43
C TYR A 224 -13.58 -40.84 17.43
N ASP A 225 -12.42 -40.77 18.07
CA ASP A 225 -11.55 -41.93 18.28
C ASP A 225 -12.02 -42.67 19.55
N GLY A 226 -12.76 -43.76 19.34
CA GLY A 226 -13.37 -44.59 20.40
C GLY A 226 -12.37 -45.44 21.20
N ARG A 227 -11.12 -44.98 21.40
CA ARG A 227 -10.07 -45.78 22.05
C ARG A 227 -9.75 -45.44 23.50
N ASN A 228 -10.28 -44.34 24.05
CA ASN A 228 -10.02 -43.95 25.45
C ASN A 228 -11.31 -43.60 26.19
N ALA A 229 -12.20 -44.58 26.35
CA ALA A 229 -13.26 -44.50 27.36
C ALA A 229 -12.67 -44.97 28.71
N PRO A 230 -12.52 -44.10 29.73
CA PRO A 230 -12.30 -44.58 31.09
C PRO A 230 -13.59 -45.25 31.57
N LEU A 231 -13.50 -46.56 31.77
CA LEU A 231 -14.41 -47.36 32.59
C LEU A 231 -14.52 -46.72 33.97
N ASN A 232 -15.62 -46.03 34.24
CA ASN A 232 -16.20 -46.00 35.57
C ASN A 232 -17.71 -46.15 35.45
N LEU A 233 -18.13 -47.35 35.85
CA LEU A 233 -19.49 -47.71 36.22
C LEU A 233 -19.94 -46.79 37.35
N ASP A 234 -20.96 -45.99 37.13
CA ASP A 234 -22.21 -46.06 37.91
C ASP A 234 -23.20 -45.04 37.35
N GLU A 235 -24.47 -45.22 37.71
CA GLU A 235 -25.58 -44.27 37.55
C GLU A 235 -26.50 -44.47 36.32
N LYS A 236 -27.32 -45.51 36.48
CA LYS A 236 -28.79 -45.48 36.30
C LYS A 236 -29.32 -45.01 34.94
N ALA A 237 -29.50 -45.98 34.04
CA ALA A 237 -30.54 -45.88 33.02
C ALA A 237 -31.93 -46.10 33.67
N PRO A 238 -32.90 -45.17 33.52
CA PRO A 238 -34.30 -45.53 33.75
C PRO A 238 -34.76 -46.42 32.60
N GLY A 239 -34.91 -47.71 32.91
CA GLY A 239 -35.63 -48.64 32.06
C GLY A 239 -37.10 -48.25 31.98
N TYR A 240 -37.61 -48.16 30.75
CA TYR A 240 -39.00 -48.45 30.49
C TYR A 240 -39.11 -49.60 29.50
N TYR A 241 -40.12 -50.39 29.80
CA TYR A 241 -40.34 -51.77 29.45
C TYR A 241 -40.53 -52.03 27.96
N ASN A 242 -40.17 -53.28 27.65
CA ASN A 242 -40.42 -54.08 26.47
C ASN A 242 -41.90 -54.50 26.37
N GLY A 243 -42.36 -54.76 25.15
CA GLY A 243 -43.62 -55.42 24.81
C GLY A 243 -43.90 -55.20 23.33
N GLY A 244 -43.48 -56.05 22.39
CA GLY A 244 -43.56 -57.50 22.40
C GLY A 244 -44.84 -57.91 21.66
N HIS A 245 -44.74 -58.19 20.37
CA HIS A 245 -45.29 -59.40 19.72
C HIS A 245 -45.01 -59.43 18.21
N GLN A 246 -44.31 -60.50 17.80
CA GLN A 246 -44.45 -61.15 16.48
C GLN A 246 -45.92 -61.62 16.34
N VAL A 247 -46.56 -61.65 15.17
CA VAL A 247 -46.28 -62.49 13.99
C VAL A 247 -46.71 -61.78 12.71
#